data_AF-A0A8S3I3N0-F1
#
_entry.id   AF-A0A8S3I3N0-F1
#
_cell.length_a   1.000
_cell.length_b   1.000
_cell.length_c   1.000
_cell.angle_alpha   90.00
_cell.angle_beta   90.00
_cell.angle_gamma   90.00
#
_symmetry.space_group_name_H-M   'P 1'
#
loop_
_entity.id
_entity.type
_entity.pdbx_description
1 polymer ?
#
loop_
_entity_poly.entity_id
_entity_poly.type
_entity_poly.pdbx_seq_one_letter_code
_entity_poly.pdbx_strand_id
1 'polypeptide(L)'
;AHTYSPSDGIRLFINGTLVASSYWPKSIASNASTVNIAIGHCINVTLCSCSSGVIIPGQYNGLIDEFRFYSRRLNTSDILALANP
;
A
#
# COMPACT_ATOMS: atom_id res chain seq x y z
N ALA A 1 -3.48 -1.72 7.07
CA ALA A 1 -2.09 -2.14 6.81
C ALA A 1 -2.01 -3.02 5.57
N HIS A 2 -1.03 -2.81 4.71
CA HIS A 2 -0.68 -3.72 3.61
C HIS A 2 0.61 -4.47 3.96
N THR A 3 0.62 -5.79 3.80
CA THR A 3 1.82 -6.61 4.02
C THR A 3 2.06 -7.53 2.82
N TYR A 4 3.33 -7.88 2.58
CA TYR A 4 3.72 -8.78 1.50
C TYR A 4 4.82 -9.74 1.96
N SER A 5 4.71 -11.01 1.56
CA SER A 5 5.85 -11.93 1.46
C SER A 5 5.71 -12.86 0.25
N PRO A 6 6.81 -13.45 -0.23
CA PRO A 6 6.75 -14.43 -1.31
C PRO A 6 5.89 -15.67 -0.98
N SER A 7 5.83 -16.07 0.29
CA SER A 7 5.06 -17.23 0.76
C SER A 7 3.55 -16.99 0.86
N ASP A 8 3.16 -15.78 1.24
CA ASP A 8 1.79 -15.48 1.68
C ASP A 8 1.10 -14.44 0.80
N GLY A 9 1.79 -13.98 -0.24
CA GLY A 9 1.30 -12.96 -1.15
C GLY A 9 1.12 -11.60 -0.47
N ILE A 10 0.30 -10.76 -1.08
CA ILE A 10 -0.12 -9.47 -0.52
C ILE A 10 -1.37 -9.66 0.34
N ARG A 11 -1.44 -8.95 1.47
CA ARG A 11 -2.56 -8.98 2.41
C ARG A 11 -2.95 -7.56 2.80
N LEU A 12 -4.26 -7.28 2.86
CA LEU A 12 -4.83 -6.03 3.32
C LEU A 12 -5.57 -6.25 4.64
N PHE A 13 -5.22 -5.45 5.64
CA PHE A 13 -5.86 -5.42 6.94
C PHE A 13 -6.51 -4.06 7.19
N ILE A 14 -7.73 -4.05 7.72
CA ILE A 14 -8.44 -2.85 8.20
C ILE A 14 -8.75 -3.08 9.68
N ASN A 15 -8.39 -2.12 10.55
CA ASN A 15 -8.57 -2.22 12.01
C ASN A 15 -8.05 -3.54 12.62
N GLY A 16 -6.91 -4.04 12.12
CA GLY A 16 -6.30 -5.29 12.58
C GLY A 16 -6.86 -6.57 11.95
N THR A 17 -7.97 -6.50 11.21
CA THR A 17 -8.63 -7.66 10.60
C THR A 17 -8.21 -7.84 9.14
N LEU A 18 -7.89 -9.06 8.71
CA LEU A 18 -7.61 -9.40 7.30
C LEU A 18 -8.89 -9.29 6.48
N VAL A 19 -8.91 -8.43 5.46
CA VAL A 19 -10.09 -8.21 4.60
C VAL A 19 -9.89 -8.66 3.16
N ALA A 20 -8.64 -8.73 2.70
CA ALA A 20 -8.33 -9.23 1.35
C ALA A 20 -6.91 -9.80 1.27
N SER A 21 -6.70 -10.72 0.34
CA SER A 21 -5.39 -11.32 0.06
C SER A 21 -5.27 -11.75 -1.40
N SER A 22 -4.04 -11.75 -1.93
CA SER A 22 -3.72 -12.31 -3.25
C SER A 22 -2.32 -12.94 -3.25
N TYR A 23 -2.20 -14.13 -3.82
CA TYR A 23 -0.95 -14.86 -3.98
C TYR A 23 -0.14 -14.44 -5.21
N TRP A 24 -0.69 -13.58 -6.08
CA TRP A 24 -0.07 -13.19 -7.35
C TRP A 24 0.19 -11.68 -7.42
N PRO A 25 0.99 -11.11 -6.51
CA PRO A 25 1.29 -9.69 -6.56
C PRO A 25 2.21 -9.37 -7.75
N LYS A 26 1.94 -8.24 -8.41
CA LYS A 26 2.83 -7.71 -9.44
C LYS A 26 3.91 -6.87 -8.77
N SER A 27 5.17 -7.17 -9.07
CA SER A 27 6.29 -6.37 -8.58
C SER A 27 6.21 -4.94 -9.12
N ILE A 28 6.39 -3.96 -8.23
CA ILE A 28 6.54 -2.55 -8.60
C ILE A 28 7.99 -2.18 -8.92
N ALA A 29 8.93 -3.15 -8.80
CA ALA A 29 10.34 -2.92 -9.05
C ALA A 29 10.57 -2.47 -10.51
N SER A 30 10.96 -1.21 -10.67
CA SER A 30 11.51 -0.70 -11.93
C SER A 30 12.93 -1.24 -12.11
N ASN A 31 13.30 -1.60 -13.34
CA ASN A 31 14.64 -2.06 -13.74
C ASN A 31 15.73 -1.06 -13.30
N ALA A 32 16.23 -1.18 -12.07
CA ALA A 32 17.25 -0.32 -11.45
C ALA A 32 16.94 1.19 -11.37
N SER A 33 15.69 1.61 -11.54
CA SER A 33 15.27 3.01 -11.37
C SER A 33 14.69 3.27 -9.98
N THR A 34 14.79 4.51 -9.50
CA THR A 34 14.15 4.95 -8.25
C THR A 34 12.63 4.80 -8.33
N VAL A 35 12.04 4.12 -7.34
CA VAL A 35 10.59 4.06 -7.16
C VAL A 35 10.17 5.19 -6.23
N ASN A 36 9.34 6.11 -6.74
CA ASN A 36 8.77 7.18 -5.93
C ASN A 36 7.43 6.73 -5.34
N ILE A 37 7.22 6.97 -4.05
CA ILE A 37 5.93 6.78 -3.38
C ILE A 37 5.35 8.18 -3.12
N ALA A 38 4.15 8.42 -3.62
CA ALA A 38 3.40 9.64 -3.37
C ALA A 38 2.20 9.35 -2.47
N ILE A 39 1.94 10.21 -1.48
CA ILE A 39 0.86 10.03 -0.49
C ILE A 39 -0.12 11.18 -0.62
N GLY A 40 -1.42 10.86 -0.71
CA GLY A 40 -2.49 11.86 -0.74
C GLY A 40 -2.63 12.63 -2.06
N HIS A 41 -1.60 12.70 -2.90
CA HIS A 41 -1.68 13.23 -4.25
C HIS A 41 -0.55 12.69 -5.13
N CYS A 42 -0.72 12.77 -6.44
CA CYS A 42 0.32 12.37 -7.39
C CYS A 42 1.45 13.41 -7.49
N ILE A 43 2.68 12.95 -7.74
CA ILE A 43 3.82 13.85 -8.00
C ILE A 43 3.67 14.59 -9.34
N ASN A 44 3.05 13.96 -10.33
CA ASN A 44 2.76 14.56 -11.63
C ASN A 44 1.38 14.11 -12.11
N VAL A 45 0.45 15.05 -12.25
CA VAL A 45 -0.94 14.80 -12.65
C VAL A 45 -1.07 14.12 -14.02
N THR A 46 -0.09 14.31 -14.91
CA THR A 46 -0.03 13.67 -16.23
C THR A 46 0.45 12.22 -16.15
N LEU A 47 1.18 11.82 -15.10
CA LEU A 47 1.64 10.45 -14.87
C LEU A 47 0.63 9.59 -14.09
N CYS A 48 -0.37 10.22 -13.47
CA CYS A 48 -1.41 9.55 -12.68
C CYS A 48 -2.79 9.51 -13.38
N SER A 49 -2.84 9.83 -14.67
CA SER A 49 -4.00 9.52 -15.50
C SER A 49 -4.05 8.01 -15.75
N CYS A 50 -4.69 7.27 -14.87
CA CYS A 50 -4.94 5.86 -15.09
C CYS A 50 -6.20 5.66 -15.94
N SER A 51 -6.08 4.99 -17.09
CA SER A 51 -7.21 4.56 -17.90
C SER A 51 -8.02 3.49 -17.14
N SER A 52 -9.36 3.62 -17.17
CA SER A 52 -10.43 2.79 -16.57
C SER A 52 -10.04 1.53 -15.78
N GLY A 53 -10.60 1.38 -14.56
CA GLY A 53 -10.36 0.26 -13.63
C GLY A 53 -9.37 0.57 -12.50
N VAL A 54 -9.05 1.86 -12.30
CA VAL A 54 -7.99 2.34 -11.42
C VAL A 54 -8.51 3.51 -10.57
N ILE A 55 -7.87 3.76 -9.41
CA ILE A 55 -8.15 4.88 -8.49
C ILE A 55 -8.33 6.18 -9.30
N ILE A 56 -9.49 6.81 -9.17
CA ILE A 56 -9.84 8.03 -9.89
C ILE A 56 -8.83 9.12 -9.51
N PRO A 57 -8.23 9.84 -10.49
CA PRO A 57 -7.31 10.92 -10.19
C PRO A 57 -8.03 12.02 -9.40
N GLY A 58 -7.59 12.19 -8.15
CA GLY A 58 -8.07 13.20 -7.22
C GLY A 58 -7.13 13.22 -6.01
N GLN A 59 -6.95 14.40 -5.40
CA GLN A 59 -6.26 14.47 -4.12
C GLN A 59 -7.12 13.82 -3.03
N TYR A 60 -6.48 13.15 -2.09
CA TYR A 60 -7.13 12.71 -0.87
C TYR A 60 -7.51 13.94 -0.04
N ASN A 61 -8.81 14.12 0.20
CA ASN A 61 -9.34 15.21 1.01
C ASN A 61 -9.68 14.68 2.41
N GLY A 62 -8.67 14.65 3.28
CA GLY A 62 -8.78 14.15 4.65
C GLY A 62 -7.47 14.32 5.41
N LEU A 63 -7.38 13.72 6.60
CA LEU A 63 -6.16 13.68 7.40
C LEU A 63 -5.48 12.32 7.26
N ILE A 64 -4.16 12.33 7.03
CA ILE A 64 -3.32 11.14 7.04
C ILE A 64 -2.38 11.30 8.22
N ASP A 65 -2.28 10.27 9.05
CA ASP A 65 -1.40 10.23 10.21
C ASP A 65 -0.72 8.86 10.32
N GLU A 66 0.41 8.82 11.03
CA GLU A 66 1.17 7.60 11.34
C GLU A 66 1.53 6.75 10.11
N PHE A 67 1.95 7.40 9.02
CA PHE A 67 2.44 6.67 7.85
C PHE A 67 3.75 5.93 8.18
N ARG A 68 3.73 4.61 8.01
CA ARG A 68 4.88 3.73 8.28
C ARG A 68 5.16 2.84 7.07
N PHE A 69 6.44 2.70 6.73
CA PHE A 69 6.91 1.82 5.66
C PHE A 69 7.98 0.87 6.21
N TYR A 70 7.87 -0.41 5.89
CA TYR A 70 8.72 -1.46 6.45
C TYR A 70 9.41 -2.24 5.33
N SER A 71 10.69 -2.55 5.52
CA SER A 71 11.47 -3.44 4.64
C SER A 71 11.19 -4.93 4.88
N ARG A 72 10.34 -5.25 5.86
CA ARG A 72 9.94 -6.62 6.22
C ARG A 72 8.42 -6.78 6.21
N ARG A 73 7.97 -8.02 6.09
CA ARG A 73 6.57 -8.36 6.37
C ARG A 73 6.28 -8.15 7.86
N LEU A 74 5.15 -7.50 8.15
CA LEU A 74 4.54 -7.49 9.48
C LEU A 74 3.68 -8.75 9.67
N ASN A 75 3.83 -9.41 10.82
CA ASN A 75 2.99 -10.56 11.18
C ASN A 75 1.65 -10.09 11.79
N THR A 76 0.73 -11.00 12.06
CA THR A 76 -0.60 -10.64 12.59
C THR A 76 -0.53 -9.93 13.94
N SER A 77 0.40 -10.31 14.83
CA SER A 77 0.59 -9.63 16.12
C SER A 77 1.13 -8.21 15.97
N ASP A 78 2.06 -7.97 15.04
CA ASP A 78 2.55 -6.62 14.71
C ASP A 78 1.38 -5.75 14.25
N ILE A 79 0.52 -6.29 13.38
CA ILE A 79 -0.65 -5.58 12.84
C ILE A 79 -1.68 -5.26 13.92
N LEU A 80 -1.96 -6.20 14.83
CA LEU A 80 -2.89 -5.99 15.95
C LEU A 80 -2.40 -4.91 16.91
N ALA A 81 -1.10 -4.90 17.22
CA ALA A 81 -0.49 -3.88 18.05
C ALA A 81 -0.56 -2.48 17.40
N LEU A 82 -0.38 -2.40 16.08
CA LEU A 82 -0.51 -1.12 15.35
C LEU A 82 -1.96 -0.64 15.22
N ALA A 83 -2.93 -1.55 15.19
CA ALA A 83 -4.34 -1.21 15.09
C ALA A 83 -4.94 -0.74 16.43
N ASN A 84 -4.30 -1.09 17.55
CA ASN A 84 -4.67 -0.67 18.90
C ASN A 84 -3.42 -0.13 19.61
N PRO A 85 -2.89 1.01 19.15
CA PRO A 85 -1.63 1.56 19.62
C PRO A 85 -1.65 1.96 21.10
#